data_AF-A0A8C9PF27-F1
#
_entry.id   AF-A0A8C9PF27-F1
#
_cell.length_a   1.000
_cell.length_b   1.000
_cell.length_c   1.000
_cell.angle_alpha   90.00
_cell.angle_beta   90.00
_cell.angle_gamma   90.00
#
_symmetry.space_group_name_H-M   'P 1'
#
loop_
_entity.id
_entity.type
_entity.pdbx_description
1 polymer ?
#
loop_
_entity_poly.entity_id
_entity_poly.type
_entity_poly.pdbx_seq_one_letter_code
_entity_poly.pdbx_strand_id
1 'polypeptide(L)'
;MNIVLVCFSNPPKVSDKELEKDSELDKHLESKVEEIMEKSDEEGMPDLAYVMYILSAENTSNLLPEGGLAGKCNIIEAVYSRLNPHRESDGASDEWWKILLFW
;
A
#
# COMPACT_ATOMS: atom_id res chain seq x y z
N MET A 1 -10.82 -8.53 -13.94
CA MET A 1 -9.61 -9.10 -14.56
C MET A 1 -9.64 -10.60 -14.35
N ASN A 2 -9.50 -11.43 -15.39
CA ASN A 2 -9.44 -12.89 -15.24
C ASN A 2 -8.00 -13.34 -15.44
N ILE A 3 -7.46 -14.12 -14.51
CA ILE A 3 -6.08 -14.60 -14.54
C ILE A 3 -6.05 -16.09 -14.25
N VAL A 4 -5.23 -16.84 -14.99
CA VAL A 4 -5.00 -18.27 -14.77
C VAL A 4 -3.53 -18.47 -14.46
N LEU A 5 -3.24 -18.93 -13.25
CA LEU A 5 -1.89 -19.29 -12.79
C LEU A 5 -1.68 -20.79 -13.00
N VAL A 6 -0.67 -21.17 -13.79
CA VAL A 6 -0.26 -22.57 -14.00
C VAL A 6 1.16 -22.75 -13.48
N CYS A 7 1.32 -23.54 -12.43
CA CYS A 7 2.62 -23.88 -11.86
C CYS A 7 3.09 -25.25 -12.37
N PHE A 8 4.25 -25.28 -13.02
CA PHE A 8 4.93 -26.52 -13.39
C PHE A 8 5.75 -27.08 -12.21
N SER A 9 6.32 -28.28 -12.37
CA SER A 9 7.22 -28.88 -11.39
C SER A 9 8.39 -27.94 -11.07
N ASN A 10 8.62 -27.68 -9.77
CA ASN A 10 9.56 -26.69 -9.21
C ASN A 10 9.10 -25.22 -9.32
N PRO A 11 7.97 -24.84 -8.72
CA PRO A 11 7.64 -23.42 -8.57
C PRO A 11 8.68 -22.72 -7.68
N PRO A 12 8.78 -21.38 -7.76
CA PRO A 12 9.53 -20.60 -6.78
C PRO A 12 9.10 -21.03 -5.37
N LYS A 13 10.07 -21.46 -4.55
CA LYS A 13 9.78 -21.84 -3.17
C LYS A 13 9.62 -20.57 -2.36
N VAL A 14 8.55 -20.53 -1.57
CA VAL A 14 8.44 -19.55 -0.51
C VAL A 14 9.59 -19.81 0.47
N SER A 15 10.31 -18.75 0.80
CA SER A 15 11.44 -18.79 1.72
C SER A 15 11.10 -17.91 2.92
N ASP A 16 11.50 -18.36 4.12
CA ASP A 16 11.19 -17.67 5.37
C ASP A 16 11.71 -16.24 5.38
N LYS A 17 12.83 -16.00 4.70
CA LYS A 17 13.43 -14.67 4.55
C LYS A 17 12.56 -13.71 3.72
N GLU A 18 11.90 -14.21 2.69
CA GLU A 18 10.99 -13.41 1.86
C GLU A 18 9.71 -13.12 2.62
N LEU A 19 9.20 -14.07 3.42
CA LEU A 19 8.05 -13.84 4.29
C LEU A 19 8.33 -12.81 5.39
N GLU A 20 9.51 -12.88 6.02
CA GLU A 20 9.92 -11.92 7.03
C GLU A 20 10.01 -10.50 6.45
N LYS A 21 10.67 -10.34 5.30
CA LYS A 21 10.74 -9.06 4.59
C LYS A 21 9.36 -8.52 4.22
N ASP A 22 8.47 -9.39 3.76
CA ASP A 22 7.11 -9.00 3.40
C ASP A 22 6.33 -8.46 4.61
N SER A 23 6.49 -9.10 5.77
CA SER A 23 5.88 -8.66 7.03
C SER A 23 6.52 -7.39 7.61
N GLU A 24 7.83 -7.22 7.49
CA GLU A 24 8.52 -5.99 7.90
C GLU A 24 8.05 -4.80 7.07
N LEU A 25 7.85 -5.00 5.77
CA LEU A 25 7.29 -4.01 4.87
C LEU A 25 5.87 -3.63 5.26
N ASP A 26 5.02 -4.61 5.59
CA ASP A 26 3.65 -4.34 6.05
C ASP A 26 3.66 -3.41 7.26
N LYS A 27 4.41 -3.78 8.31
CA LYS A 27 4.53 -2.98 9.52
C LYS A 27 5.07 -1.58 9.26
N HIS A 28 6.04 -1.47 8.34
CA HIS A 28 6.61 -0.18 7.97
C HIS A 28 5.55 0.72 7.31
N LEU A 29 4.76 0.17 6.37
CA LEU A 29 3.69 0.90 5.71
C LEU A 29 2.58 1.29 6.69
N GLU A 30 2.18 0.39 7.60
CA GLU A 30 1.17 0.69 8.63
C GLU A 30 1.62 1.87 9.51
N SER A 31 2.83 1.80 10.04
CA SER A 31 3.43 2.86 10.88
C SER A 31 3.52 4.19 10.14
N LYS A 32 3.85 4.15 8.84
CA LYS A 32 3.98 5.36 8.04
C LYS A 32 2.63 6.01 7.74
N VAL A 33 1.59 5.23 7.46
CA VAL A 33 0.23 5.74 7.33
C VAL A 33 -0.19 6.43 8.63
N GLU A 34 0.06 5.79 9.79
CA GLU A 34 -0.21 6.39 11.10
C GLU A 34 0.52 7.73 11.29
N GLU A 35 1.82 7.80 10.95
CA GLU A 35 2.62 9.03 11.01
C GLU A 35 2.05 10.14 10.11
N ILE A 36 1.62 9.82 8.89
CA ILE A 36 1.04 10.78 7.95
C ILE A 36 -0.29 11.33 8.49
N MET A 37 -1.12 10.46 9.05
CA MET A 37 -2.42 10.84 9.62
C MET A 37 -2.25 11.72 10.87
N GLU A 38 -1.34 11.37 11.77
CA GLU A 38 -1.05 12.16 12.98
C GLU A 38 -0.50 13.56 12.65
N LYS A 39 0.43 13.66 11.69
CA LYS A 39 0.99 14.97 11.27
C LYS A 39 -0.03 15.89 10.63
N SER A 40 -1.09 15.32 10.08
CA SER A 40 -2.10 16.06 9.34
C SER A 40 -3.24 16.55 10.23
N ASP A 41 -3.32 16.13 11.51
CA ASP A 41 -4.34 16.62 12.45
C ASP A 41 -4.31 18.15 12.63
N GLU A 42 -3.17 18.81 12.38
CA GLU A 42 -3.03 20.27 12.49
C GLU A 42 -3.51 21.03 11.23
N GLU A 43 -3.40 20.44 10.03
CA GLU A 43 -3.72 21.06 8.73
C GLU A 43 -5.07 20.56 8.14
N GLY A 44 -5.60 19.46 8.69
CA GLY A 44 -6.82 18.78 8.24
C GLY A 44 -6.54 17.36 7.76
N MET A 45 -7.52 16.47 7.96
CA MET A 45 -7.38 15.04 7.65
C MET A 45 -7.01 14.81 6.16
N PRO A 46 -5.93 14.09 5.87
CA PRO A 46 -5.46 13.88 4.51
C PRO A 46 -6.36 12.85 3.83
N ASP A 47 -6.55 13.01 2.53
CA ASP A 47 -7.20 11.99 1.72
C ASP A 47 -6.24 10.83 1.43
N LEU A 48 -6.81 9.70 1.00
CA LEU A 48 -6.02 8.52 0.62
C LEU A 48 -5.03 8.84 -0.52
N ALA A 49 -5.35 9.85 -1.34
CA ALA A 49 -4.49 10.38 -2.39
C ALA A 49 -3.12 10.74 -1.90
N TYR A 50 -3.17 11.61 -0.91
CA TYR A 50 -2.03 12.27 -0.38
C TYR A 50 -1.19 11.26 0.39
N VAL A 51 -1.83 10.39 1.15
CA VAL A 51 -1.16 9.26 1.83
C VAL A 51 -0.38 8.41 0.81
N MET A 52 -1.02 8.00 -0.29
CA MET A 52 -0.36 7.18 -1.31
C MET A 52 0.79 7.90 -2.03
N TYR A 53 0.61 9.20 -2.29
CA TYR A 53 1.63 10.04 -2.88
C TYR A 53 2.87 10.15 -1.98
N ILE A 54 2.68 10.40 -0.68
CA ILE A 54 3.78 10.49 0.29
C ILE A 54 4.52 9.14 0.39
N LEU A 55 3.78 8.03 0.48
CA LEU A 55 4.36 6.69 0.51
C LEU A 55 5.12 6.33 -0.77
N SER A 56 4.69 6.84 -1.93
CA SER A 56 5.38 6.60 -3.20
C SER A 56 6.66 7.44 -3.34
N ALA A 57 6.69 8.64 -2.73
CA ALA A 57 7.85 9.52 -2.74
C ALA A 57 8.95 9.05 -1.77
N GLU A 58 8.57 8.42 -0.66
CA GLU A 58 9.49 7.76 0.26
C GLU A 58 9.95 6.44 -0.38
N ASN A 59 11.02 6.49 -1.17
CA ASN A 59 11.52 5.36 -1.96
C ASN A 59 11.90 4.16 -1.05
N THR A 60 10.95 3.27 -0.75
CA THR A 60 11.18 2.08 0.07
C THR A 60 11.82 1.01 -0.80
N SER A 61 13.15 0.91 -0.74
CA SER A 61 13.99 -0.02 -1.53
C SER A 61 13.67 -1.53 -1.40
N ASN A 62 12.65 -1.88 -0.63
CA ASN A 62 12.24 -3.26 -0.33
C ASN A 62 10.97 -3.71 -1.07
N LEU A 63 10.31 -2.83 -1.85
CA LEU A 63 9.13 -3.23 -2.62
C LEU A 63 9.48 -4.24 -3.71
N LEU A 64 8.56 -5.18 -3.99
CA LEU A 64 8.76 -6.18 -5.03
C LEU A 64 8.90 -5.49 -6.41
N PRO A 65 9.88 -5.91 -7.25
CA PRO A 65 10.22 -5.22 -8.49
C PRO A 65 9.06 -5.03 -9.49
N GLU A 66 8.04 -5.90 -9.46
CA GLU A 66 6.86 -5.81 -10.34
C GLU A 66 5.58 -5.33 -9.63
N GLY A 67 5.58 -5.31 -8.28
CA GLY A 67 4.37 -5.04 -7.48
C GLY A 67 4.34 -3.65 -6.86
N GLY A 68 5.51 -3.04 -6.61
CA GLY A 68 5.61 -1.71 -6.00
C GLY A 68 4.72 -1.54 -4.76
N LEU A 69 4.25 -0.32 -4.55
CA LEU A 69 3.26 0.00 -3.52
C LEU A 69 1.86 -0.57 -3.89
N ALA A 70 1.62 -0.83 -5.18
CA ALA A 70 0.34 -1.35 -5.69
C ALA A 70 -0.01 -2.73 -5.10
N GLY A 71 1.00 -3.58 -4.89
CA GLY A 71 0.84 -4.88 -4.23
C GLY A 71 0.46 -4.79 -2.74
N LYS A 72 0.59 -3.61 -2.13
CA LYS A 72 0.33 -3.35 -0.71
C LYS A 72 -0.82 -2.36 -0.47
N CYS A 73 -1.53 -1.93 -1.51
CA CYS A 73 -2.68 -1.00 -1.41
C CYS A 73 -3.68 -1.43 -0.34
N ASN A 74 -4.03 -2.72 -0.29
CA ASN A 74 -5.03 -3.23 0.63
C ASN A 74 -4.68 -2.96 2.11
N ILE A 75 -3.39 -2.98 2.45
CA ILE A 75 -2.92 -2.74 3.82
C ILE A 75 -3.01 -1.25 4.14
N ILE A 76 -2.57 -0.42 3.20
CA ILE A 76 -2.65 1.05 3.31
C ILE A 76 -4.12 1.49 3.46
N GLU A 77 -5.01 0.97 2.62
CA GLU A 77 -6.45 1.22 2.70
C GLU A 77 -7.07 0.76 4.01
N ALA A 78 -6.69 -0.43 4.49
CA ALA A 78 -7.19 -0.97 5.76
C ALA A 78 -6.80 -0.09 6.96
N VAL A 79 -5.54 0.35 7.03
CA VAL A 79 -5.08 1.25 8.09
C VAL A 79 -5.73 2.62 7.96
N TYR A 80 -5.76 3.19 6.76
CA TYR A 80 -6.40 4.47 6.50
C TYR A 80 -7.88 4.47 6.92
N SER A 81 -8.63 3.43 6.54
CA SER A 81 -10.04 3.26 6.89
C SER A 81 -10.24 3.11 8.41
N ARG A 82 -9.34 2.37 9.09
CA ARG A 82 -9.34 2.25 10.55
C ARG A 82 -9.14 3.59 11.25
N LEU A 83 -8.27 4.44 10.72
CA LEU A 83 -7.95 5.76 11.28
C LEU A 83 -8.95 6.85 10.85
N ASN A 84 -9.71 6.63 9.76
CA ASN A 84 -10.69 7.58 9.24
C ASN A 84 -12.05 6.91 8.91
N PRO A 85 -12.77 6.38 9.91
CA PRO A 85 -13.98 5.57 9.70
C PRO A 85 -15.21 6.36 9.22
N HIS A 86 -15.15 7.69 9.23
CA HIS A 86 -16.27 8.57 8.85
C HIS A 86 -16.23 9.02 7.39
N ARG A 87 -15.18 8.69 6.64
CA ARG A 87 -15.06 9.11 5.26
C ARG A 87 -15.96 8.24 4.37
N GLU A 88 -16.94 8.90 3.76
CA GLU A 88 -17.69 8.33 2.64
C GLU A 88 -16.67 7.93 1.56
N SER A 89 -16.79 6.72 1.00
CA SER A 89 -15.95 6.29 -0.11
C SER A 89 -16.17 7.27 -1.26
N ASP A 90 -15.31 8.29 -1.36
CA ASP A 90 -15.30 9.23 -2.48
C ASP A 90 -14.97 8.39 -3.70
N GLY A 91 -15.98 7.96 -4.45
CA GLY A 91 -15.85 7.06 -5.61
C GLY A 91 -15.00 7.63 -6.76
N ALA A 92 -14.40 8.80 -6.59
CA ALA A 92 -13.33 9.33 -7.43
C ALA A 92 -11.97 8.70 -7.09
N SER A 93 -11.73 8.31 -5.84
CA SER A 93 -10.41 7.89 -5.35
C SER A 93 -10.01 6.45 -5.74
N ASP A 94 -10.94 5.61 -6.18
CA ASP A 94 -10.67 4.20 -6.54
C ASP A 94 -9.82 4.01 -7.81
N GLU A 95 -9.60 5.07 -8.59
CA GLU A 95 -8.89 4.99 -9.89
C GLU A 95 -7.67 5.92 -10.03
N TRP A 96 -7.61 7.05 -9.33
CA TRP A 96 -6.48 7.99 -9.46
C TRP A 96 -5.17 7.46 -8.88
N TRP A 97 -5.20 6.65 -7.82
CA TRP A 97 -3.97 6.06 -7.25
C TRP A 97 -3.32 5.05 -8.18
N LYS A 98 -4.10 4.40 -9.05
CA LYS A 98 -3.56 3.48 -10.07
C LYS A 98 -2.70 4.24 -11.08
N ILE A 99 -2.96 5.52 -11.31
CA ILE A 99 -2.13 6.35 -12.20
C ILE A 99 -0.81 6.72 -11.51
N LEU A 100 -0.81 6.97 -10.20
CA LEU A 100 0.40 7.30 -9.43
C LEU A 100 1.37 6.13 -9.25
N LEU A 101 0.89 4.88 -9.32
CA LEU A 101 1.72 3.68 -9.10
C LEU A 101 2.25 3.02 -10.38
N PHE A 102 1.78 3.46 -11.55
CA PHE A 102 2.14 2.90 -12.86
C PHE A 102 2.98 3.85 -13.73
N TRP A 103 3.49 4.95 -13.17
CA TRP A 103 4.44 5.88 -13.81
C TRP A 103 5.70 6.01 -12.97
#